data_AF-A0A0F7FH16-F1
#
_entry.id   AF-A0A0F7FH16-F1
#
_cell.length_a   1.000
_cell.length_b   1.000
_cell.length_c   1.000
_cell.angle_alpha   90.00
_cell.angle_beta   90.00
_cell.angle_gamma   90.00
#
_symmetry.space_group_name_H-M   'P 1'
#
loop_
_entity.id
_entity.type
_entity.pdbx_description
1 polymer ?
#
loop_
_entity_poly.entity_id
_entity_poly.type
_entity_poly.pdbx_seq_one_letter_code
_entity_poly.pdbx_strand_id
1 'polypeptide(L)'
;MPSRHEIKETSTGIILLIILSFLILNNIHVFKAEPLPTIKAVINVDDTGNATVKITFKTLGKTKILFTLPRFENYTICESYGTPQIVNAPSSAYFYYNSTINLNPGENGTAILSICYKFPYASLLADNQGWFMSPMLVSTPPVNIEVYVKIPNVGKITLESPISTGINVNGYRRYVLAPGTPTVISGRVVIEYLTLSNVTTVDFNTSVRDTTIRVQSPPFYKSLAQRVLTVASKAYANLTSMTGVSLQELVFRFYLPKQSLGGITTLGFVMGEDINAGGRGPIMLNLGLIRYAPGYLETTIIHEMVHAFLGKAGVEANDETRWFHEGLAQYISISVAEGLGYNVAELRNDMINASRTLYKYYEGNLSLIQHWPTVPELVGDAYLASFYIIENLSATYNGEAFIKSLFQAIRDYGKVKTTNDIVAVLSIAAGKNLAPLFRSWGFKDIKDWNPPATSKDTTSAPSSSTTFETVVLGIGIAIGVITYFLNEKVQKEIDIARSKSVFEKIEKNAENHSIFWT
;
A
#
# COMPACT_ATOMS: atom_id res chain seq x y z
N MET A 1 -36.51 64.20 43.36
CA MET A 1 -35.11 64.66 43.17
C MET A 1 -34.20 63.52 43.58
N PRO A 2 -33.55 62.80 42.64
CA PRO A 2 -32.48 61.89 43.01
C PRO A 2 -31.28 62.72 43.50
N SER A 3 -30.58 62.20 44.50
CA SER A 3 -29.56 62.94 45.22
C SER A 3 -28.38 63.29 44.29
N ARG A 4 -27.71 64.44 44.54
CA ARG A 4 -26.51 64.87 43.81
C ARG A 4 -25.35 63.87 43.84
N HIS A 5 -25.45 62.77 44.60
CA HIS A 5 -24.49 61.67 44.63
C HIS A 5 -24.74 60.58 43.57
N GLU A 6 -25.98 60.32 43.14
CA GLU A 6 -26.30 59.25 42.17
C GLU A 6 -25.97 59.61 40.70
N ILE A 7 -25.89 60.91 40.37
CA ILE A 7 -25.62 61.37 38.99
C ILE A 7 -24.10 61.33 38.68
N LYS A 8 -23.24 61.34 39.70
CA LYS A 8 -21.78 61.21 39.50
C LYS A 8 -21.34 59.77 39.28
N GLU A 9 -21.96 58.78 39.93
CA GLU A 9 -21.56 57.38 39.75
C GLU A 9 -21.99 56.79 38.40
N THR A 10 -23.16 57.20 37.89
CA THR A 10 -23.67 56.75 36.58
C THR A 10 -22.88 57.31 35.40
N SER A 11 -22.41 58.56 35.47
CA SER A 11 -21.58 59.18 34.42
C SER A 11 -20.15 58.63 34.38
N THR A 12 -19.58 58.28 35.54
CA THR A 12 -18.23 57.70 35.63
C THR A 12 -18.21 56.26 35.10
N GLY A 13 -19.27 55.48 35.36
CA GLY A 13 -19.41 54.11 34.83
C GLY A 13 -19.56 54.04 33.31
N ILE A 14 -20.28 54.99 32.70
CA ILE A 14 -20.45 55.07 31.24
C ILE A 14 -19.14 55.45 30.55
N ILE A 15 -18.38 56.41 31.11
CA ILE A 15 -17.08 56.81 30.56
C ILE A 15 -16.07 55.65 30.67
N LEU A 16 -16.07 54.90 31.78
CA LEU A 16 -15.21 53.74 31.94
C LEU A 16 -15.56 52.64 30.92
N LEU A 17 -16.84 52.39 30.66
CA LEU A 17 -17.31 51.43 29.64
C LEU A 17 -16.94 51.85 28.22
N ILE A 18 -16.98 53.15 27.89
CA ILE A 18 -16.55 53.67 26.59
C ILE A 18 -15.04 53.56 26.42
N ILE A 19 -14.25 53.88 27.45
CA ILE A 19 -12.79 53.73 27.42
C ILE A 19 -12.39 52.26 27.32
N LEU A 20 -13.07 51.37 28.06
CA LEU A 20 -12.82 49.93 28.02
C LEU A 20 -13.19 49.34 26.66
N SER A 21 -14.31 49.76 26.05
CA SER A 21 -14.69 49.33 24.69
C SER A 21 -13.75 49.90 23.62
N PHE A 22 -13.24 51.13 23.77
CA PHE A 22 -12.19 51.68 22.88
C PHE A 22 -10.86 50.94 23.02
N LEU A 23 -10.49 50.52 24.23
CA LEU A 23 -9.30 49.71 24.50
C LEU A 23 -9.44 48.26 24.00
N ILE A 24 -10.64 47.68 24.03
CA ILE A 24 -10.93 46.35 23.47
C ILE A 24 -10.93 46.42 21.93
N LEU A 25 -11.50 47.47 21.32
CA LEU A 25 -11.50 47.68 19.87
C LEU A 25 -10.10 47.97 19.31
N ASN A 26 -9.25 48.72 20.04
CA ASN A 26 -7.86 48.98 19.65
C ASN A 26 -6.92 47.77 19.84
N ASN A 27 -7.32 46.77 20.65
CA ASN A 27 -6.58 45.52 20.83
C ASN A 27 -7.13 44.36 19.99
N ILE A 28 -8.06 44.62 19.06
CA ILE A 28 -8.30 43.68 17.96
C ILE A 28 -7.05 43.77 17.07
N HIS A 29 -6.02 43.00 17.41
CA HIS A 29 -5.05 42.56 16.42
C HIS A 29 -5.84 41.81 15.36
N VAL A 30 -6.18 42.50 14.27
CA VAL A 30 -6.53 41.86 13.02
C VAL A 30 -5.32 41.00 12.68
N PHE A 31 -5.38 39.72 13.01
CA PHE A 31 -4.44 38.74 12.49
C PHE A 31 -4.58 38.81 10.97
N LYS A 32 -3.70 39.57 10.32
CA LYS A 32 -3.54 39.49 8.88
C LYS A 32 -3.09 38.07 8.60
N ALA A 33 -4.02 37.25 8.11
CA ALA A 33 -3.68 35.93 7.60
C ALA A 33 -2.52 36.09 6.62
N GLU A 34 -1.48 35.27 6.78
CA GLU A 34 -0.38 35.28 5.81
C GLU A 34 -0.96 35.01 4.41
N PRO A 35 -0.59 35.81 3.40
CA PRO A 35 -1.07 35.62 2.04
C PRO A 35 -0.65 34.23 1.56
N LEU A 36 -1.62 33.48 1.01
CA LEU A 36 -1.36 32.14 0.47
C LEU A 36 -0.80 32.25 -0.95
N PRO A 37 0.17 31.40 -1.33
CA PRO A 37 0.74 31.46 -2.65
C PRO A 37 -0.22 30.85 -3.67
N THR A 38 -0.19 31.39 -4.88
CA THR A 38 -0.71 30.70 -6.07
C THR A 38 0.33 29.69 -6.53
N ILE A 39 -0.10 28.46 -6.81
CA ILE A 39 0.79 27.36 -7.20
C ILE A 39 0.41 26.84 -8.58
N LYS A 40 1.39 26.77 -9.47
CA LYS A 40 1.25 26.22 -10.82
C LYS A 40 2.30 25.16 -11.08
N ALA A 41 1.87 23.95 -11.47
CA ALA A 41 2.74 22.87 -11.92
C ALA A 41 2.62 22.71 -13.44
N VAL A 42 3.74 22.68 -14.15
CA VAL A 42 3.82 22.39 -15.58
C VAL A 42 4.61 21.10 -15.77
N ILE A 43 4.00 20.11 -16.42
CA ILE A 43 4.54 18.78 -16.62
C ILE A 43 4.56 18.49 -18.11
N ASN A 44 5.77 18.28 -18.64
CA ASN A 44 5.99 17.90 -20.04
C ASN A 44 6.52 16.49 -20.08
N VAL A 45 5.72 15.57 -20.60
CA VAL A 45 6.11 14.17 -20.83
C VAL A 45 6.76 14.07 -22.21
N ASP A 46 7.80 13.24 -22.33
CA ASP A 46 8.43 12.89 -23.60
C ASP A 46 7.93 11.55 -24.15
N ASP A 47 8.40 11.16 -25.34
CA ASP A 47 7.94 9.95 -26.03
C ASP A 47 8.34 8.65 -25.31
N THR A 48 9.27 8.71 -24.35
CA THR A 48 9.66 7.56 -23.51
C THR A 48 8.84 7.46 -22.23
N GLY A 49 7.93 8.41 -22.00
CA GLY A 49 7.11 8.49 -20.80
C GLY A 49 7.80 9.18 -19.62
N ASN A 50 9.04 9.66 -19.76
CA ASN A 50 9.68 10.48 -18.73
C ASN A 50 9.15 11.92 -18.79
N ALA A 51 9.28 12.69 -17.71
CA ALA A 51 8.82 14.08 -17.70
C ALA A 51 9.81 15.08 -17.12
N THR A 52 9.65 16.34 -17.51
CA THR A 52 10.15 17.50 -16.77
C THR A 52 9.02 18.16 -16.01
N VAL A 53 9.27 18.54 -14.76
CA VAL A 53 8.30 19.23 -13.90
C VAL A 53 8.85 20.60 -13.53
N LYS A 54 8.04 21.65 -13.72
CA LYS A 54 8.27 23.01 -13.17
C LYS A 54 7.11 23.38 -12.25
N ILE A 55 7.38 23.54 -10.95
CA ILE A 55 6.41 24.01 -9.95
C ILE A 55 6.73 25.46 -9.62
N THR A 56 5.77 26.36 -9.79
CA THR A 56 5.93 27.80 -9.54
C THR A 56 5.02 28.23 -8.41
N PHE A 57 5.61 28.87 -7.40
CA PHE A 57 4.93 29.51 -6.29
C PHE A 57 5.01 31.03 -6.50
N LYS A 58 3.88 31.72 -6.40
CA LYS A 58 3.82 33.18 -6.49
C LYS A 58 2.95 33.75 -5.39
N THR A 59 3.47 34.72 -4.65
CA THR A 59 2.77 35.38 -3.54
C THR A 59 2.99 36.89 -3.55
N LEU A 60 2.05 37.61 -2.91
CA LEU A 60 2.14 39.02 -2.57
C LEU A 60 2.37 39.11 -1.06
N GLY A 61 3.55 39.53 -0.64
CA GLY A 61 3.95 39.56 0.76
C GLY A 61 4.75 38.32 1.19
N LYS A 62 5.06 38.27 2.50
CA LYS A 62 5.77 37.15 3.11
C LYS A 62 4.82 35.98 3.31
N THR A 63 5.27 34.78 2.98
CA THR A 63 4.45 33.56 3.05
C THR A 63 5.28 32.38 3.53
N LYS A 64 4.67 31.54 4.37
CA LYS A 64 5.16 30.20 4.69
C LYS A 64 4.16 29.14 4.24
N ILE A 65 4.64 28.10 3.55
CA ILE A 65 3.81 26.96 3.13
C ILE A 65 4.57 25.65 3.28
N LEU A 66 3.89 24.58 3.68
CA LEU A 66 4.43 23.23 3.56
C LEU A 66 4.01 22.66 2.22
N PHE A 67 4.95 22.02 1.52
CA PHE A 67 4.70 21.42 0.21
C PHE A 67 5.50 20.12 0.04
N THR A 68 4.96 19.18 -0.73
CA THR A 68 5.64 17.92 -1.06
C THR A 68 6.67 18.11 -2.18
N LEU A 69 7.95 17.87 -1.89
CA LEU A 69 9.04 17.90 -2.89
C LEU A 69 9.69 16.51 -3.02
N PRO A 70 10.27 16.15 -4.18
CA PRO A 70 10.87 14.84 -4.36
C PRO A 70 12.07 14.63 -3.44
N ARG A 71 12.19 13.42 -2.90
CA ARG A 71 13.29 13.00 -2.02
C ARG A 71 14.51 12.48 -2.78
N PHE A 72 14.28 11.72 -3.84
CA PHE A 72 15.32 10.99 -4.57
C PHE A 72 15.67 11.61 -5.93
N GLU A 73 14.86 12.56 -6.40
CA GLU A 73 15.17 13.32 -7.62
C GLU A 73 15.81 14.65 -7.25
N ASN A 74 16.93 14.96 -7.89
CA ASN A 74 17.57 16.25 -7.73
C ASN A 74 16.71 17.33 -8.35
N TYR A 75 16.26 18.28 -7.53
CA TYR A 75 15.58 19.48 -7.98
C TYR A 75 16.49 20.71 -7.89
N THR A 76 16.18 21.71 -8.72
CA THR A 76 16.89 22.99 -8.77
C THR A 76 15.91 24.14 -8.64
N ILE A 77 16.38 25.27 -8.12
CA ILE A 77 15.67 26.54 -8.22
C ILE A 77 15.97 27.11 -9.60
N CYS A 78 14.99 27.05 -10.50
CA CYS A 78 15.15 27.48 -11.89
C CYS A 78 14.67 28.92 -12.14
N GLU A 79 13.92 29.50 -11.21
CA GLU A 79 13.49 30.90 -11.23
C GLU A 79 13.29 31.36 -9.79
N SER A 80 13.78 32.55 -9.43
CA SER A 80 13.55 33.12 -8.10
C SER A 80 13.53 34.64 -8.14
N TYR A 81 12.55 35.23 -7.45
CA TYR A 81 12.50 36.65 -7.13
C TYR A 81 12.10 36.81 -5.66
N GLY A 82 12.80 37.68 -4.93
CA GLY A 82 12.79 37.69 -3.47
C GLY A 82 13.82 36.72 -2.88
N THR A 83 13.66 36.36 -1.60
CA THR A 83 14.59 35.45 -0.89
C THR A 83 13.84 34.18 -0.43
N PRO A 84 13.82 33.12 -1.28
CA PRO A 84 13.22 31.85 -0.90
C PRO A 84 14.15 31.04 0.03
N GLN A 85 13.56 30.32 0.98
CA GLN A 85 14.24 29.31 1.79
C GLN A 85 13.42 28.04 1.82
N ILE A 86 14.06 26.90 1.61
CA ILE A 86 13.43 25.57 1.63
C ILE A 86 14.10 24.74 2.72
N VAL A 87 13.29 24.20 3.63
CA VAL A 87 13.74 23.30 4.69
C VAL A 87 12.99 21.98 4.56
N ASN A 88 13.71 20.90 4.28
CA ASN A 88 13.14 19.57 4.09
C ASN A 88 13.03 18.85 5.44
N ALA A 89 11.89 18.21 5.68
CA ALA A 89 11.69 17.27 6.78
C ALA A 89 11.26 15.89 6.24
N PRO A 90 11.53 14.79 6.98
CA PRO A 90 11.03 13.47 6.63
C PRO A 90 9.50 13.47 6.42
N SER A 91 9.04 12.65 5.48
CA SER A 91 7.61 12.40 5.22
C SER A 91 7.31 10.92 5.36
N SER A 92 6.07 10.58 5.70
CA SER A 92 5.55 9.21 5.58
C SER A 92 5.38 8.79 4.12
N ALA A 93 5.32 9.74 3.18
CA ALA A 93 5.37 9.44 1.76
C ALA A 93 6.83 9.17 1.35
N TYR A 94 7.21 7.89 1.22
CA TYR A 94 8.60 7.42 1.00
C TYR A 94 9.42 8.27 0.01
N PHE A 95 8.80 8.67 -1.12
CA PHE A 95 9.43 9.39 -2.23
C PHE A 95 9.47 10.92 -2.09
N TYR A 96 8.95 11.49 -1.00
CA TYR A 96 8.78 12.93 -0.84
C TYR A 96 9.30 13.41 0.51
N TYR A 97 9.76 14.66 0.52
CA TYR A 97 9.97 15.43 1.74
C TYR A 97 8.72 16.27 2.05
N ASN A 98 8.45 16.45 3.34
CA ASN A 98 7.60 17.54 3.80
C ASN A 98 8.45 18.80 3.86
N SER A 99 8.34 19.66 2.85
CA SER A 99 9.25 20.80 2.67
C SER A 99 8.57 22.08 3.13
N THR A 100 9.16 22.75 4.11
CA THR A 100 8.74 24.09 4.51
C THR A 100 9.38 25.10 3.57
N ILE A 101 8.55 25.83 2.82
CA ILE A 101 8.97 26.88 1.90
C ILE A 101 8.62 28.22 2.52
N ASN A 102 9.64 29.02 2.83
CA ASN A 102 9.49 30.41 3.26
C ASN A 102 9.81 31.32 2.07
N LEU A 103 8.87 32.17 1.67
CA LEU A 103 9.02 33.14 0.60
C LEU A 103 9.03 34.55 1.20
N ASN A 104 10.19 35.21 1.15
CA ASN A 104 10.30 36.62 1.50
C ASN A 104 10.24 37.47 0.22
N PRO A 105 9.33 38.45 0.13
CA PRO A 105 9.15 39.25 -1.07
C PRO A 105 10.36 40.14 -1.36
N GLY A 106 10.56 40.44 -2.64
CA GLY A 106 11.48 41.49 -3.09
C GLY A 106 10.88 42.89 -2.93
N GLU A 107 11.55 43.88 -3.49
CA GLU A 107 11.21 45.31 -3.34
C GLU A 107 9.79 45.66 -3.80
N ASN A 108 9.26 44.98 -4.83
CA ASN A 108 7.91 45.21 -5.34
C ASN A 108 6.80 44.52 -4.51
N GLY A 109 7.16 43.92 -3.37
CA GLY A 109 6.23 43.19 -2.51
C GLY A 109 5.83 41.80 -3.00
N THR A 110 6.40 41.29 -4.10
CA THR A 110 6.13 39.95 -4.62
C THR A 110 7.26 38.98 -4.33
N ALA A 111 6.95 37.69 -4.21
CA ALA A 111 7.94 36.62 -4.26
C ALA A 111 7.55 35.59 -5.33
N ILE A 112 8.55 35.09 -6.05
CA ILE A 112 8.40 34.01 -7.04
C ILE A 112 9.47 32.97 -6.75
N LEU A 113 9.07 31.71 -6.76
CA LEU A 113 9.97 30.57 -6.70
C LEU A 113 9.51 29.53 -7.72
N SER A 114 10.39 29.12 -8.64
CA SER A 114 10.17 27.94 -9.46
C SER A 114 11.18 26.86 -9.15
N ILE A 115 10.66 25.66 -8.94
CA ILE A 115 11.43 24.43 -8.73
C ILE A 115 11.31 23.56 -9.97
N CYS A 116 12.44 23.12 -10.51
CA CYS A 116 12.51 22.29 -11.70
C CYS A 116 13.21 20.96 -11.41
N TYR A 117 12.65 19.85 -11.88
CA TYR A 117 13.25 18.52 -11.76
C TYR A 117 12.77 17.56 -12.87
N LYS A 118 13.48 16.44 -13.00
CA LYS A 118 13.08 15.32 -13.85
C LYS A 118 12.19 14.38 -13.05
N PHE A 119 11.17 13.84 -13.71
CA PHE A 119 10.25 12.89 -13.12
C PHE A 119 10.22 11.65 -14.02
N PRO A 120 11.09 10.67 -13.76
CA PRO A 120 11.20 9.49 -14.59
C PRO A 120 9.93 8.65 -14.52
N TYR A 121 9.63 7.96 -15.61
CA TYR A 121 8.47 7.08 -15.75
C TYR A 121 7.13 7.76 -15.47
N ALA A 122 7.00 9.08 -15.66
CA ALA A 122 5.79 9.86 -15.41
C ALA A 122 4.53 9.33 -16.14
N SER A 123 4.71 8.84 -17.36
CA SER A 123 3.75 8.03 -18.10
C SER A 123 4.31 6.63 -18.32
N LEU A 124 3.50 5.62 -18.01
CA LEU A 124 3.79 4.22 -18.26
C LEU A 124 3.09 3.81 -19.55
N LEU A 125 3.78 3.09 -20.42
CA LEU A 125 3.28 2.72 -21.75
C LEU A 125 3.37 1.21 -21.94
N ALA A 126 2.29 0.58 -22.39
CA ALA A 126 2.28 -0.84 -22.76
C ALA A 126 1.24 -1.06 -23.85
N ASP A 127 1.60 -1.89 -24.84
CA ASP A 127 0.78 -2.14 -26.03
C ASP A 127 0.31 -0.84 -26.69
N ASN A 128 -1.00 -0.60 -26.79
CA ASN A 128 -1.58 0.63 -27.34
C ASN A 128 -2.13 1.57 -26.24
N GLN A 129 -1.61 1.47 -25.03
CA GLN A 129 -2.16 2.13 -23.85
C GLN A 129 -1.08 2.91 -23.09
N GLY A 130 -1.53 3.96 -22.40
CA GLY A 130 -0.71 4.78 -21.53
C GLY A 130 -1.41 5.10 -20.22
N TRP A 131 -0.63 5.21 -19.16
CA TRP A 131 -1.07 5.61 -17.83
C TRP A 131 -0.13 6.67 -17.28
N PHE A 132 -0.63 7.89 -17.12
CA PHE A 132 0.11 8.99 -16.53
C PHE A 132 -0.35 9.23 -15.09
N MET A 133 0.61 9.53 -14.22
CA MET A 133 0.34 10.04 -12.88
C MET A 133 1.35 11.12 -12.56
N SER A 134 0.88 12.31 -12.18
CA SER A 134 1.72 13.44 -11.77
C SER A 134 2.54 13.13 -10.49
N PRO A 135 3.58 13.91 -10.17
CA PRO A 135 4.15 13.91 -8.82
C PRO A 135 3.08 14.28 -7.78
N MET A 136 3.40 14.06 -6.49
CA MET A 136 2.54 14.48 -5.38
C MET A 136 2.58 15.99 -5.27
N LEU A 137 1.42 16.62 -5.36
CA LEU A 137 1.25 18.07 -5.30
C LEU A 137 0.30 18.37 -4.14
N VAL A 138 0.83 18.33 -2.92
CA VAL A 138 0.07 18.57 -1.69
C VAL A 138 0.68 19.73 -0.92
N SER A 139 -0.18 20.61 -0.41
CA SER A 139 0.21 21.76 0.38
C SER A 139 -0.48 21.81 1.75
N THR A 140 0.14 22.47 2.72
CA THR A 140 -0.49 22.85 3.99
C THR A 140 -0.15 24.30 4.34
N PRO A 141 -1.15 25.18 4.53
CA PRO A 141 -2.59 24.92 4.37
C PRO A 141 -2.95 24.53 2.93
N PRO A 142 -4.09 23.85 2.72
CA PRO A 142 -4.44 23.36 1.40
C PRO A 142 -4.84 24.54 0.50
N VAL A 143 -4.21 24.65 -0.68
CA VAL A 143 -4.48 25.70 -1.68
C VAL A 143 -4.83 25.07 -3.02
N ASN A 144 -5.44 25.87 -3.90
CA ASN A 144 -5.67 25.46 -5.28
C ASN A 144 -4.35 25.39 -6.05
N ILE A 145 -4.06 24.24 -6.64
CA ILE A 145 -2.88 24.03 -7.48
C ILE A 145 -3.35 23.83 -8.92
N GLU A 146 -2.90 24.71 -9.82
CA GLU A 146 -3.14 24.54 -11.26
C GLU A 146 -2.09 23.62 -11.87
N VAL A 147 -2.52 22.54 -12.52
CA VAL A 147 -1.63 21.56 -13.13
C VAL A 147 -1.82 21.55 -14.64
N TYR A 148 -0.74 21.73 -15.38
CA TYR A 148 -0.72 21.72 -16.84
C TYR A 148 0.09 20.51 -17.29
N VAL A 149 -0.57 19.56 -17.97
CA VAL A 149 0.06 18.32 -18.43
C VAL A 149 0.06 18.30 -19.95
N LYS A 150 1.22 18.01 -20.55
CA LYS A 150 1.36 17.72 -21.97
C LYS A 150 1.95 16.33 -22.13
N ILE A 151 1.20 15.45 -22.79
CA ILE A 151 1.59 14.07 -23.08
C ILE A 151 1.60 13.88 -24.60
N PRO A 152 2.70 13.44 -25.20
CA PRO A 152 2.75 13.15 -26.63
C PRO A 152 1.98 11.87 -26.95
N ASN A 153 1.66 11.68 -28.22
CA ASN A 153 1.08 10.44 -28.73
C ASN A 153 -0.26 10.01 -28.07
N VAL A 154 -1.00 10.92 -27.45
CA VAL A 154 -2.33 10.63 -26.89
C VAL A 154 -3.35 10.58 -28.03
N GLY A 155 -3.99 9.43 -28.20
CA GLY A 155 -5.10 9.25 -29.12
C GLY A 155 -6.45 9.51 -28.45
N LYS A 156 -6.81 8.67 -27.47
CA LYS A 156 -8.09 8.78 -26.76
C LYS A 156 -7.87 8.64 -25.27
N ILE A 157 -8.41 9.58 -24.50
CA ILE A 157 -8.44 9.47 -23.04
C ILE A 157 -9.59 8.56 -22.61
N THR A 158 -9.31 7.62 -21.72
CA THR A 158 -10.27 6.67 -21.16
C THR A 158 -10.63 6.98 -19.72
N LEU A 159 -9.75 7.65 -18.97
CA LEU A 159 -10.00 8.13 -17.61
C LEU A 159 -9.17 9.39 -17.34
N GLU A 160 -9.75 10.36 -16.63
CA GLU A 160 -9.02 11.49 -16.05
C GLU A 160 -9.48 11.72 -14.61
N SER A 161 -8.52 11.92 -13.72
CA SER A 161 -8.82 12.24 -12.33
C SER A 161 -7.80 13.24 -11.78
N PRO A 162 -8.18 14.48 -11.46
CA PRO A 162 -9.52 15.06 -11.62
C PRO A 162 -9.88 15.29 -13.10
N ILE A 163 -11.13 15.65 -13.36
CA ILE A 163 -11.58 16.02 -14.71
C ILE A 163 -10.84 17.29 -15.17
N SER A 164 -10.38 17.27 -16.42
CA SER A 164 -9.72 18.43 -17.03
C SER A 164 -10.68 19.61 -17.17
N THR A 165 -10.17 20.81 -16.90
CA THR A 165 -10.87 22.10 -17.11
C THR A 165 -10.74 22.63 -18.53
N GLY A 166 -9.96 21.95 -19.38
CA GLY A 166 -9.79 22.30 -20.79
C GLY A 166 -8.37 22.07 -21.29
N ILE A 167 -8.14 22.43 -22.56
CA ILE A 167 -6.83 22.40 -23.21
C ILE A 167 -6.50 23.82 -23.64
N ASN A 168 -5.29 24.29 -23.33
CA ASN A 168 -4.85 25.61 -23.74
C ASN A 168 -4.29 25.61 -25.18
N VAL A 169 -4.04 26.80 -25.74
CA VAL A 169 -3.51 26.98 -27.11
C VAL A 169 -2.17 26.28 -27.37
N ASN A 170 -1.41 25.96 -26.32
CA ASN A 170 -0.11 25.29 -26.42
C ASN A 170 -0.20 23.75 -26.30
N GLY A 171 -1.43 23.22 -26.27
CA GLY A 171 -1.72 21.80 -26.17
C GLY A 171 -1.59 21.20 -24.76
N TYR A 172 -1.51 22.05 -23.72
CA TYR A 172 -1.52 21.55 -22.35
C TYR A 172 -2.94 21.36 -21.86
N ARG A 173 -3.19 20.19 -21.30
CA ARG A 173 -4.41 19.85 -20.59
C ARG A 173 -4.33 20.41 -19.17
N ARG A 174 -5.35 21.15 -18.73
CA ARG A 174 -5.34 21.91 -17.48
C ARG A 174 -6.24 21.25 -16.43
N TYR A 175 -5.68 21.01 -15.26
CA TYR A 175 -6.36 20.46 -14.09
C TYR A 175 -6.25 21.42 -12.91
N VAL A 176 -7.17 21.28 -11.96
CA VAL A 176 -7.14 22.01 -10.70
C VAL A 176 -7.23 21.00 -9.56
N LEU A 177 -6.20 20.97 -8.72
CA LEU A 177 -6.22 20.23 -7.46
C LEU A 177 -6.65 21.21 -6.37
N ALA A 178 -7.90 21.13 -5.94
CA ALA A 178 -8.48 21.97 -4.89
C ALA A 178 -8.95 21.10 -3.70
N PRO A 179 -9.03 21.66 -2.48
CA PRO A 179 -9.60 20.95 -1.33
C PRO A 179 -10.97 20.35 -1.68
N GLY A 180 -11.16 19.06 -1.41
CA GLY A 180 -12.42 18.36 -1.69
C GLY A 180 -12.64 17.96 -3.17
N THR A 181 -11.69 18.22 -4.07
CA THR A 181 -11.77 17.72 -5.45
C THR A 181 -11.66 16.19 -5.46
N PRO A 182 -12.60 15.45 -6.05
CA PRO A 182 -12.49 14.00 -6.16
C PRO A 182 -11.31 13.60 -7.06
N THR A 183 -10.38 12.83 -6.52
CA THR A 183 -9.19 12.35 -7.23
C THR A 183 -8.92 10.90 -6.88
N VAL A 184 -8.77 10.03 -7.88
CA VAL A 184 -8.44 8.60 -7.68
C VAL A 184 -7.21 8.44 -6.78
N ILE A 185 -6.20 9.31 -6.93
CA ILE A 185 -5.05 9.38 -6.03
C ILE A 185 -4.95 10.82 -5.51
N SER A 186 -5.08 10.98 -4.19
CA SER A 186 -5.06 12.29 -3.52
C SER A 186 -3.81 13.11 -3.88
N GLY A 187 -4.02 14.39 -4.22
CA GLY A 187 -2.96 15.33 -4.56
C GLY A 187 -2.25 15.02 -5.89
N ARG A 188 -2.87 14.24 -6.78
CA ARG A 188 -2.30 13.90 -8.09
C ARG A 188 -3.31 14.01 -9.21
N VAL A 189 -2.78 14.21 -10.42
CA VAL A 189 -3.50 14.04 -11.68
C VAL A 189 -3.17 12.65 -12.22
N VAL A 190 -4.18 11.85 -12.52
CA VAL A 190 -4.09 10.53 -13.15
C VAL A 190 -4.83 10.58 -14.49
N ILE A 191 -4.21 10.05 -15.55
CA ILE A 191 -4.79 9.98 -16.89
C ILE A 191 -4.54 8.59 -17.46
N GLU A 192 -5.60 7.91 -17.87
CA GLU A 192 -5.53 6.70 -18.69
C GLU A 192 -5.88 7.05 -20.13
N TYR A 193 -5.13 6.50 -21.08
CA TYR A 193 -5.34 6.80 -22.48
C TYR A 193 -4.89 5.68 -23.41
N LEU A 194 -5.42 5.70 -24.63
CA LEU A 194 -4.94 4.96 -25.78
C LEU A 194 -3.93 5.82 -26.53
N THR A 195 -2.83 5.21 -26.95
CA THR A 195 -1.80 5.85 -27.77
C THR A 195 -2.21 5.88 -29.26
N LEU A 196 -1.66 6.80 -30.07
CA LEU A 196 -1.89 6.77 -31.53
C LEU A 196 -1.10 5.66 -32.21
N SER A 197 -0.02 5.19 -31.58
CA SER A 197 0.83 4.10 -32.07
C SER A 197 1.09 3.07 -30.98
N ASN A 198 1.19 1.80 -31.36
CA ASN A 198 1.53 0.73 -30.43
C ASN A 198 3.00 0.82 -30.01
N VAL A 199 3.26 0.45 -28.76
CA VAL A 199 4.58 0.20 -28.22
C VAL A 199 4.98 -1.24 -28.55
N THR A 200 6.19 -1.42 -29.08
CA THR A 200 6.75 -2.75 -29.35
C THR A 200 7.16 -3.43 -28.06
N THR A 201 6.80 -4.71 -27.91
CA THR A 201 7.23 -5.56 -26.79
C THR A 201 8.31 -6.53 -27.26
N VAL A 202 9.33 -6.75 -26.43
CA VAL A 202 10.40 -7.73 -26.68
C VAL A 202 10.52 -8.70 -25.50
N ASP A 203 11.10 -9.87 -25.75
CA ASP A 203 11.39 -10.86 -24.73
C ASP A 203 12.80 -10.66 -24.16
N PHE A 204 12.88 -10.48 -22.84
CA PHE A 204 14.11 -10.62 -22.08
C PHE A 204 14.08 -11.98 -21.39
N ASN A 205 15.13 -12.78 -21.50
CA ASN A 205 15.14 -14.11 -20.91
C ASN A 205 16.46 -14.46 -20.22
N THR A 206 16.39 -15.46 -19.35
CA THR A 206 17.53 -16.13 -18.72
C THR A 206 17.13 -17.57 -18.40
N SER A 207 18.11 -18.45 -18.27
CA SER A 207 17.89 -19.84 -17.87
C SER A 207 18.52 -20.09 -16.50
N VAL A 208 17.79 -20.81 -15.64
CA VAL A 208 18.26 -21.18 -14.29
C VAL A 208 17.94 -22.65 -14.08
N ARG A 209 18.98 -23.49 -13.94
CA ARG A 209 18.81 -24.96 -13.96
C ARG A 209 18.07 -25.36 -15.25
N ASP A 210 16.97 -26.10 -15.11
CA ASP A 210 16.14 -26.57 -16.23
C ASP A 210 14.92 -25.66 -16.51
N THR A 211 14.86 -24.44 -15.93
CA THR A 211 13.78 -23.49 -16.19
C THR A 211 14.22 -22.35 -17.10
N THR A 212 13.30 -21.88 -17.94
CA THR A 212 13.44 -20.62 -18.69
C THR A 212 12.58 -19.55 -18.02
N ILE A 213 13.19 -18.43 -17.64
CA ILE A 213 12.50 -17.27 -17.11
C ILE A 213 12.48 -16.18 -18.18
N ARG A 214 11.29 -15.70 -18.53
CA ARG A 214 11.05 -14.72 -19.60
C ARG A 214 10.28 -13.53 -19.06
N VAL A 215 10.66 -12.32 -19.45
CA VAL A 215 9.93 -11.07 -19.17
C VAL A 215 9.60 -10.40 -20.50
N GLN A 216 8.32 -10.19 -20.77
CA GLN A 216 7.85 -9.50 -21.96
C GLN A 216 7.62 -8.04 -21.61
N SER A 217 8.40 -7.14 -22.22
CA SER A 217 8.35 -5.71 -21.89
C SER A 217 8.80 -4.82 -23.06
N PRO A 218 8.32 -3.58 -23.16
CA PRO A 218 8.90 -2.59 -24.04
C PRO A 218 10.42 -2.40 -23.82
N PRO A 219 11.23 -2.19 -24.88
CA PRO A 219 12.69 -2.07 -24.77
C PRO A 219 13.19 -1.01 -23.79
N PHE A 220 12.47 0.10 -23.64
CA PHE A 220 12.86 1.18 -22.71
C PHE A 220 12.64 0.82 -21.23
N TYR A 221 11.97 -0.30 -20.92
CA TYR A 221 11.93 -0.89 -19.58
C TYR A 221 12.96 -2.01 -19.37
N LYS A 222 13.98 -2.12 -20.23
CA LYS A 222 15.05 -3.13 -20.11
C LYS A 222 15.61 -3.26 -18.70
N SER A 223 15.89 -2.15 -18.01
CA SER A 223 16.44 -2.19 -16.65
C SER A 223 15.46 -2.79 -15.64
N LEU A 224 14.16 -2.52 -15.78
CA LEU A 224 13.12 -3.14 -14.95
C LEU A 224 13.01 -4.64 -15.26
N ALA A 225 12.98 -5.01 -16.54
CA ALA A 225 12.92 -6.41 -16.96
C ALA A 225 14.12 -7.21 -16.45
N GLN A 226 15.32 -6.65 -16.50
CA GLN A 226 16.54 -7.25 -15.93
C GLN A 226 16.47 -7.41 -14.42
N ARG A 227 15.86 -6.46 -13.70
CA ARG A 227 15.62 -6.57 -12.26
C ARG A 227 14.65 -7.72 -11.96
N VAL A 228 13.55 -7.84 -12.72
CA VAL A 228 12.62 -8.99 -12.59
C VAL A 228 13.34 -10.31 -12.82
N LEU A 229 14.10 -10.45 -13.92
CA LEU A 229 14.88 -11.66 -14.21
C LEU A 229 15.84 -12.00 -13.07
N THR A 230 16.52 -11.00 -12.50
CA THR A 230 17.47 -11.20 -11.40
C THR A 230 16.79 -11.70 -10.13
N VAL A 231 15.68 -11.07 -9.74
CA VAL A 231 14.90 -11.46 -8.55
C VAL A 231 14.34 -12.86 -8.74
N ALA A 232 13.64 -13.10 -9.86
CA ALA A 232 13.02 -14.38 -10.17
C ALA A 232 14.06 -15.51 -10.23
N SER A 233 15.23 -15.28 -10.84
CA SER A 233 16.31 -16.27 -10.92
C SER A 233 16.82 -16.70 -9.54
N LYS A 234 17.05 -15.72 -8.65
CA LYS A 234 17.51 -15.99 -7.29
C LYS A 234 16.43 -16.69 -6.46
N ALA A 235 15.19 -16.22 -6.57
CA ALA A 235 14.06 -16.79 -5.85
C ALA A 235 13.73 -18.22 -6.31
N TYR A 236 13.83 -18.50 -7.62
CA TYR A 236 13.51 -19.81 -8.19
C TYR A 236 14.29 -20.95 -7.51
N ALA A 237 15.59 -20.76 -7.28
CA ALA A 237 16.42 -21.76 -6.61
C ALA A 237 15.93 -22.06 -5.18
N ASN A 238 15.57 -21.01 -4.42
CA ASN A 238 15.04 -21.13 -3.06
C ASN A 238 13.65 -21.77 -3.05
N LEU A 239 12.76 -21.33 -3.93
CA LEU A 239 11.42 -21.87 -4.05
C LEU A 239 11.45 -23.35 -4.45
N THR A 240 12.25 -23.77 -5.44
CA THR A 240 12.37 -25.20 -5.77
C THR A 240 12.89 -26.03 -4.59
N SER A 241 13.87 -25.52 -3.84
CA SER A 241 14.39 -26.19 -2.65
C SER A 241 13.34 -26.32 -1.54
N MET A 242 12.57 -25.25 -1.32
CA MET A 242 11.53 -25.19 -0.29
C MET A 242 10.30 -26.04 -0.64
N THR A 243 9.88 -26.00 -1.89
CA THR A 243 8.60 -26.58 -2.35
C THR A 243 8.73 -27.97 -2.95
N GLY A 244 9.96 -28.44 -3.22
CA GLY A 244 10.22 -29.75 -3.83
C GLY A 244 9.67 -29.92 -5.25
N VAL A 245 9.23 -28.83 -5.91
CA VAL A 245 8.73 -28.86 -7.29
C VAL A 245 9.51 -27.90 -8.19
N SER A 246 9.46 -28.16 -9.50
CA SER A 246 10.07 -27.33 -10.54
C SER A 246 9.08 -26.94 -11.61
N LEU A 247 9.26 -25.76 -12.18
CA LEU A 247 8.50 -25.22 -13.31
C LEU A 247 9.41 -25.17 -14.54
N GLN A 248 8.93 -25.61 -15.69
CA GLN A 248 9.74 -25.61 -16.92
C GLN A 248 9.92 -24.21 -17.50
N GLU A 249 8.93 -23.35 -17.32
CA GLU A 249 8.95 -21.97 -17.78
C GLU A 249 8.25 -21.06 -16.77
N LEU A 250 8.75 -19.84 -16.63
CA LEU A 250 8.11 -18.73 -15.94
C LEU A 250 8.07 -17.53 -16.89
N VAL A 251 6.87 -17.06 -17.23
CA VAL A 251 6.68 -15.89 -18.09
C VAL A 251 6.12 -14.74 -17.27
N PHE A 252 6.74 -13.57 -17.34
CA PHE A 252 6.27 -12.34 -16.72
C PHE A 252 5.82 -11.36 -17.79
N ARG A 253 4.69 -10.68 -17.55
CA ARG A 253 4.16 -9.62 -18.41
C ARG A 253 3.77 -8.41 -17.56
N PHE A 254 3.98 -7.22 -18.10
CA PHE A 254 3.53 -6.00 -17.43
C PHE A 254 2.14 -5.59 -17.88
N TYR A 255 1.32 -5.15 -16.94
CA TYR A 255 0.07 -4.43 -17.22
C TYR A 255 0.12 -3.02 -16.62
N LEU A 256 -0.70 -2.11 -17.16
CA LEU A 256 -0.79 -0.74 -16.65
C LEU A 256 -1.71 -0.67 -15.42
N PRO A 257 -1.42 0.22 -14.45
CA PRO A 257 -2.23 0.42 -13.22
C PRO A 257 -3.57 1.11 -13.51
N LYS A 258 -4.40 0.48 -14.35
CA LYS A 258 -5.72 0.99 -14.72
C LYS A 258 -6.69 0.82 -13.57
N GLN A 259 -7.58 1.79 -13.36
CA GLN A 259 -8.56 1.73 -12.29
C GLN A 259 -9.47 0.48 -12.39
N SER A 260 -9.78 0.04 -13.61
CA SER A 260 -10.56 -1.19 -13.85
C SER A 260 -9.85 -2.48 -13.44
N LEU A 261 -8.54 -2.42 -13.14
CA LEU A 261 -7.71 -3.54 -12.70
C LEU A 261 -7.21 -3.33 -11.25
N GLY A 262 -7.86 -2.46 -10.47
CA GLY A 262 -7.45 -2.08 -9.12
C GLY A 262 -6.38 -0.98 -9.06
N GLY A 263 -6.08 -0.33 -10.18
CA GLY A 263 -5.22 0.86 -10.19
C GLY A 263 -3.81 0.56 -9.71
N ILE A 264 -3.36 1.31 -8.70
CA ILE A 264 -2.05 1.11 -8.08
C ILE A 264 -2.07 0.07 -6.94
N THR A 265 -3.24 -0.38 -6.46
CA THR A 265 -3.33 -1.25 -5.27
C THR A 265 -3.13 -2.71 -5.61
N THR A 266 -3.57 -3.16 -6.79
CA THR A 266 -3.25 -4.49 -7.32
C THR A 266 -1.84 -4.49 -7.86
N LEU A 267 -0.91 -5.22 -7.22
CA LEU A 267 0.52 -5.16 -7.57
C LEU A 267 0.94 -6.22 -8.60
N GLY A 268 0.28 -7.37 -8.58
CA GLY A 268 0.51 -8.50 -9.47
C GLY A 268 -0.72 -9.40 -9.48
N PHE A 269 -0.75 -10.39 -10.37
CA PHE A 269 -1.68 -11.51 -10.33
C PHE A 269 -1.22 -12.67 -11.22
N VAL A 270 -1.76 -13.87 -10.96
CA VAL A 270 -1.77 -15.02 -11.86
C VAL A 270 -3.22 -15.46 -12.04
N MET A 271 -3.62 -15.98 -13.21
CA MET A 271 -4.98 -16.48 -13.38
C MET A 271 -5.14 -17.83 -12.66
N GLY A 272 -6.27 -18.06 -11.99
CA GLY A 272 -6.50 -19.34 -11.29
C GLY A 272 -6.56 -20.53 -12.23
N GLU A 273 -7.02 -20.33 -13.47
CA GLU A 273 -6.94 -21.35 -14.53
C GLU A 273 -5.49 -21.76 -14.82
N ASP A 274 -4.55 -20.80 -14.81
CA ASP A 274 -3.13 -21.05 -15.00
C ASP A 274 -2.52 -21.75 -13.77
N ILE A 275 -2.91 -21.34 -12.56
CA ILE A 275 -2.53 -22.02 -11.31
C ILE A 275 -3.02 -23.48 -11.35
N ASN A 276 -4.29 -23.70 -11.69
CA ASN A 276 -4.93 -25.02 -11.80
C ASN A 276 -4.36 -25.86 -12.94
N ALA A 277 -3.82 -25.23 -13.99
CA ALA A 277 -3.03 -25.89 -15.03
C ALA A 277 -1.59 -26.24 -14.59
N GLY A 278 -1.30 -26.16 -13.28
CA GLY A 278 0.00 -26.47 -12.69
C GLY A 278 0.97 -25.28 -12.69
N GLY A 279 0.44 -24.07 -12.55
CA GLY A 279 1.20 -22.81 -12.60
C GLY A 279 1.66 -22.45 -14.02
N ARG A 280 0.92 -22.87 -15.04
CA ARG A 280 1.27 -22.67 -16.46
C ARG A 280 0.55 -21.44 -17.00
N GLY A 281 1.17 -20.28 -16.87
CA GLY A 281 0.64 -19.05 -17.45
C GLY A 281 1.55 -17.85 -17.16
N PRO A 282 1.24 -16.70 -17.77
CA PRO A 282 1.98 -15.49 -17.48
C PRO A 282 1.65 -14.99 -16.07
N ILE A 283 2.70 -14.69 -15.32
CA ILE A 283 2.65 -13.84 -14.13
C ILE A 283 2.49 -12.39 -14.61
N MET A 284 1.40 -11.75 -14.20
CA MET A 284 1.10 -10.37 -14.54
C MET A 284 1.61 -9.47 -13.44
N LEU A 285 2.47 -8.51 -13.77
CA LEU A 285 3.02 -7.53 -12.83
C LEU A 285 2.52 -6.13 -13.17
N ASN A 286 2.09 -5.38 -12.16
CA ASN A 286 1.71 -4.00 -12.36
C ASN A 286 2.96 -3.17 -12.67
N LEU A 287 2.99 -2.53 -13.83
CA LEU A 287 4.12 -1.69 -14.23
C LEU A 287 4.33 -0.49 -13.28
N GLY A 288 3.29 -0.12 -12.52
CA GLY A 288 3.34 0.85 -11.43
C GLY A 288 4.35 0.49 -10.34
N LEU A 289 4.71 -0.79 -10.17
CA LEU A 289 5.75 -1.25 -9.22
C LEU A 289 7.11 -0.57 -9.41
N ILE A 290 7.40 -0.03 -10.59
CA ILE A 290 8.61 0.79 -10.81
C ILE A 290 8.65 2.05 -9.94
N ARG A 291 7.49 2.49 -9.44
CA ARG A 291 7.30 3.67 -8.59
C ARG A 291 7.06 3.33 -7.12
N TYR A 292 7.23 2.06 -6.72
CA TYR A 292 7.11 1.62 -5.34
C TYR A 292 8.45 1.59 -4.61
N ALA A 293 8.40 1.70 -3.29
CA ALA A 293 9.60 1.63 -2.45
C ALA A 293 10.35 0.31 -2.69
N PRO A 294 11.68 0.28 -2.53
CA PRO A 294 12.46 -0.96 -2.59
C PRO A 294 11.84 -2.05 -1.72
N GLY A 295 11.85 -3.30 -2.19
CA GLY A 295 11.24 -4.44 -1.50
C GLY A 295 9.87 -4.81 -2.04
N TYR A 296 9.06 -3.85 -2.50
CA TYR A 296 7.72 -4.14 -3.04
C TYR A 296 7.79 -4.93 -4.35
N LEU A 297 8.55 -4.47 -5.35
CA LEU A 297 8.73 -5.19 -6.60
C LEU A 297 9.25 -6.61 -6.35
N GLU A 298 10.28 -6.73 -5.51
CA GLU A 298 10.89 -8.01 -5.16
C GLU A 298 9.88 -8.97 -4.53
N THR A 299 9.14 -8.49 -3.53
CA THR A 299 8.15 -9.30 -2.82
C THR A 299 7.01 -9.70 -3.74
N THR A 300 6.50 -8.79 -4.57
CA THR A 300 5.43 -9.11 -5.53
C THR A 300 5.87 -10.16 -6.55
N ILE A 301 7.07 -10.05 -7.12
CA ILE A 301 7.58 -11.08 -8.06
C ILE A 301 7.56 -12.45 -7.40
N ILE A 302 8.05 -12.54 -6.16
CA ILE A 302 8.15 -13.80 -5.43
C ILE A 302 6.75 -14.30 -5.02
N HIS A 303 5.85 -13.39 -4.61
CA HIS A 303 4.45 -13.69 -4.26
C HIS A 303 3.75 -14.40 -5.42
N GLU A 304 3.78 -13.81 -6.62
CA GLU A 304 3.17 -14.42 -7.80
C GLU A 304 3.84 -15.73 -8.21
N MET A 305 5.17 -15.84 -8.05
CA MET A 305 5.85 -17.12 -8.25
C MET A 305 5.33 -18.18 -7.27
N VAL A 306 5.12 -17.85 -6.00
CA VAL A 306 4.61 -18.81 -5.00
C VAL A 306 3.24 -19.36 -5.42
N HIS A 307 2.35 -18.54 -5.98
CA HIS A 307 1.08 -19.05 -6.55
C HIS A 307 1.31 -20.12 -7.63
N ALA A 308 2.23 -19.90 -8.57
CA ALA A 308 2.56 -20.89 -9.59
C ALA A 308 3.13 -22.19 -8.98
N PHE A 309 4.00 -22.07 -7.96
CA PHE A 309 4.55 -23.22 -7.25
C PHE A 309 3.50 -23.98 -6.43
N LEU A 310 2.52 -23.30 -5.82
CA LEU A 310 1.39 -23.93 -5.12
C LEU A 310 0.51 -24.73 -6.08
N GLY A 311 0.17 -24.14 -7.24
CA GLY A 311 -0.55 -24.85 -8.30
C GLY A 311 0.19 -26.09 -8.77
N LYS A 312 1.51 -25.98 -8.94
CA LYS A 312 2.37 -27.12 -9.30
C LYS A 312 2.47 -28.19 -8.20
N ALA A 313 2.45 -27.79 -6.93
CA ALA A 313 2.49 -28.69 -5.79
C ALA A 313 1.17 -29.46 -5.57
N GLY A 314 0.06 -28.98 -6.14
CA GLY A 314 -1.25 -29.64 -6.07
C GLY A 314 -2.30 -28.90 -5.25
N VAL A 315 -2.09 -27.61 -4.97
CA VAL A 315 -3.13 -26.74 -4.37
C VAL A 315 -3.97 -26.14 -5.50
N GLU A 316 -5.26 -26.46 -5.52
CA GLU A 316 -6.19 -25.90 -6.49
C GLU A 316 -6.51 -24.45 -6.10
N ALA A 317 -6.48 -23.53 -7.05
CA ALA A 317 -7.00 -22.18 -6.93
C ALA A 317 -8.54 -22.22 -7.03
N ASN A 318 -9.20 -22.17 -5.87
CA ASN A 318 -10.65 -22.03 -5.72
C ASN A 318 -10.98 -21.20 -4.44
N ASP A 319 -12.25 -20.84 -4.24
CA ASP A 319 -12.65 -19.93 -3.16
C ASP A 319 -12.31 -20.45 -1.75
N GLU A 320 -12.29 -21.78 -1.55
CA GLU A 320 -11.97 -22.40 -0.26
C GLU A 320 -10.47 -22.44 0.04
N THR A 321 -9.63 -22.29 -0.98
CA THR A 321 -8.17 -22.35 -0.86
C THR A 321 -7.48 -21.00 -1.07
N ARG A 322 -8.21 -19.98 -1.54
CA ARG A 322 -7.66 -18.66 -1.83
C ARG A 322 -6.90 -18.06 -0.65
N TRP A 323 -7.46 -18.16 0.56
CA TRP A 323 -6.79 -17.67 1.78
C TRP A 323 -5.45 -18.35 2.03
N PHE A 324 -5.35 -19.64 1.72
CA PHE A 324 -4.12 -20.38 1.87
C PHE A 324 -3.10 -19.99 0.80
N HIS A 325 -3.55 -19.75 -0.43
CA HIS A 325 -2.73 -19.19 -1.50
C HIS A 325 -2.15 -17.83 -1.11
N GLU A 326 -2.99 -16.86 -0.73
CA GLU A 326 -2.52 -15.51 -0.39
C GLU A 326 -1.67 -15.49 0.88
N GLY A 327 -2.06 -16.24 1.91
CA GLY A 327 -1.31 -16.31 3.17
C GLY A 327 0.09 -16.88 2.99
N LEU A 328 0.22 -17.99 2.24
CA LEU A 328 1.54 -18.58 1.96
C LEU A 328 2.35 -17.72 1.01
N ALA A 329 1.75 -17.20 -0.06
CA ALA A 329 2.45 -16.32 -1.00
C ALA A 329 2.99 -15.07 -0.28
N GLN A 330 2.20 -14.47 0.61
CA GLN A 330 2.63 -13.29 1.36
C GLN A 330 3.74 -13.60 2.37
N TYR A 331 3.64 -14.71 3.11
CA TYR A 331 4.66 -15.10 4.09
C TYR A 331 5.98 -15.52 3.43
N ILE A 332 5.90 -16.38 2.42
CA ILE A 332 7.08 -16.91 1.72
C ILE A 332 7.76 -15.80 0.93
N SER A 333 7.01 -14.92 0.27
CA SER A 333 7.60 -13.83 -0.51
C SER A 333 8.43 -12.89 0.36
N ILE A 334 7.92 -12.47 1.51
CA ILE A 334 8.66 -11.64 2.48
C ILE A 334 9.90 -12.39 2.97
N SER A 335 9.74 -13.64 3.40
CA SER A 335 10.83 -14.43 3.98
C SER A 335 11.96 -14.73 2.98
N VAL A 336 11.60 -15.07 1.73
CA VAL A 336 12.56 -15.31 0.65
C VAL A 336 13.21 -14.00 0.21
N ALA A 337 12.46 -12.91 0.07
CA ALA A 337 13.04 -11.61 -0.28
C ALA A 337 14.07 -11.14 0.75
N GLU A 338 13.75 -11.27 2.04
CA GLU A 338 14.66 -10.99 3.15
C GLU A 338 15.91 -11.88 3.10
N GLY A 339 15.73 -13.20 2.92
CA GLY A 339 16.84 -14.15 2.80
C GLY A 339 17.75 -13.91 1.58
N LEU A 340 17.25 -13.24 0.54
CA LEU A 340 18.02 -12.80 -0.62
C LEU A 340 18.70 -11.43 -0.44
N GLY A 341 18.54 -10.79 0.71
CA GLY A 341 19.15 -9.52 1.07
C GLY A 341 18.39 -8.28 0.58
N TYR A 342 17.11 -8.44 0.18
CA TYR A 342 16.27 -7.29 -0.17
C TYR A 342 15.71 -6.62 1.09
N ASN A 343 15.68 -5.29 1.10
CA ASN A 343 15.13 -4.55 2.22
C ASN A 343 13.60 -4.63 2.21
N VAL A 344 13.05 -5.49 3.08
CA VAL A 344 11.61 -5.69 3.28
C VAL A 344 11.18 -5.42 4.72
N ALA A 345 12.03 -4.77 5.52
CA ALA A 345 11.80 -4.60 6.96
C ALA A 345 10.52 -3.82 7.27
N GLU A 346 10.26 -2.73 6.53
CA GLU A 346 9.03 -1.93 6.66
C GLU A 346 7.80 -2.77 6.30
N LEU A 347 7.80 -3.39 5.11
CA LEU A 347 6.73 -4.27 4.65
C LEU A 347 6.43 -5.40 5.65
N ARG A 348 7.48 -6.06 6.17
CA ARG A 348 7.36 -7.13 7.16
C ARG A 348 6.74 -6.63 8.46
N ASN A 349 7.25 -5.52 9.00
CA ASN A 349 6.76 -4.96 10.26
C ASN A 349 5.31 -4.49 10.13
N ASP A 350 4.96 -3.83 9.02
CA ASP A 350 3.61 -3.38 8.75
C ASP A 350 2.65 -4.57 8.65
N MET A 351 3.02 -5.62 7.91
CA MET A 351 2.21 -6.82 7.77
C MET A 351 1.99 -7.52 9.13
N ILE A 352 3.05 -7.69 9.93
CA ILE A 352 2.97 -8.31 11.27
C ILE A 352 2.10 -7.46 12.22
N ASN A 353 2.32 -6.15 12.24
CA ASN A 353 1.60 -5.25 13.14
C ASN A 353 0.12 -5.13 12.74
N ALA A 354 -0.17 -4.97 11.45
CA ALA A 354 -1.52 -4.88 10.93
C ALA A 354 -2.29 -6.18 11.17
N SER A 355 -1.69 -7.34 10.88
CA SER A 355 -2.34 -8.65 11.08
C SER A 355 -2.61 -8.98 12.55
N ARG A 356 -1.71 -8.61 13.47
CA ARG A 356 -1.95 -8.72 14.92
C ARG A 356 -3.01 -7.73 15.41
N THR A 357 -3.06 -6.53 14.84
CA THR A 357 -4.09 -5.54 15.16
C THR A 357 -5.46 -6.03 14.70
N LEU A 358 -5.53 -6.57 13.49
CA LEU A 358 -6.71 -7.23 12.94
C LEU A 358 -7.20 -8.36 13.85
N TYR A 359 -6.29 -9.27 14.25
CA TYR A 359 -6.62 -10.37 15.16
C TYR A 359 -7.28 -9.87 16.45
N LYS A 360 -6.74 -8.79 17.05
CA LYS A 360 -7.34 -8.18 18.25
C LYS A 360 -8.70 -7.54 17.97
N TYR A 361 -8.82 -6.84 16.84
CA TYR A 361 -10.05 -6.16 16.44
C TYR A 361 -11.21 -7.14 16.22
N TYR A 362 -10.93 -8.30 15.64
CA TYR A 362 -11.92 -9.38 15.46
C TYR A 362 -12.01 -10.34 16.66
N GLU A 363 -11.41 -10.00 17.81
CA GLU A 363 -11.42 -10.83 19.03
C GLU A 363 -10.95 -12.28 18.78
N GLY A 364 -10.03 -12.45 17.84
CA GLY A 364 -9.49 -13.74 17.40
C GLY A 364 -10.30 -14.50 16.37
N ASN A 365 -11.46 -13.98 15.94
CA ASN A 365 -12.29 -14.60 14.91
C ASN A 365 -11.79 -14.25 13.50
N LEU A 366 -11.16 -15.22 12.83
CA LEU A 366 -10.63 -15.09 11.48
C LEU A 366 -11.50 -15.83 10.43
N SER A 367 -12.72 -16.23 10.78
CA SER A 367 -13.59 -17.03 9.90
C SER A 367 -13.98 -16.34 8.59
N LEU A 368 -13.77 -15.02 8.47
CA LEU A 368 -14.03 -14.27 7.25
C LEU A 368 -13.27 -14.82 6.03
N ILE A 369 -12.16 -15.53 6.22
CA ILE A 369 -11.36 -16.08 5.12
C ILE A 369 -11.78 -17.50 4.70
N GLN A 370 -12.71 -18.16 5.42
CA GLN A 370 -13.28 -19.44 4.97
C GLN A 370 -14.06 -19.28 3.66
N HIS A 371 -14.63 -18.09 3.46
CA HIS A 371 -15.25 -17.67 2.20
C HIS A 371 -14.68 -16.32 1.83
N TRP A 372 -13.81 -16.29 0.83
CA TRP A 372 -13.10 -15.09 0.46
C TRP A 372 -14.09 -13.92 0.22
N PRO A 373 -13.88 -12.75 0.86
CA PRO A 373 -14.82 -11.66 0.75
C PRO A 373 -14.84 -11.09 -0.68
N THR A 374 -16.05 -10.82 -1.17
CA THR A 374 -16.27 -10.09 -2.42
C THR A 374 -16.39 -8.58 -2.21
N VAL A 375 -16.51 -8.16 -0.95
CA VAL A 375 -16.57 -6.77 -0.52
C VAL A 375 -15.15 -6.20 -0.51
N PRO A 376 -14.82 -5.21 -1.38
CA PRO A 376 -13.45 -4.71 -1.54
C PRO A 376 -12.78 -4.28 -0.23
N GLU A 377 -13.54 -3.67 0.67
CA GLU A 377 -13.06 -3.17 1.96
C GLU A 377 -12.56 -4.30 2.87
N LEU A 378 -13.07 -5.52 2.71
CA LEU A 378 -12.68 -6.68 3.51
C LEU A 378 -11.57 -7.52 2.87
N VAL A 379 -11.19 -7.24 1.62
CA VAL A 379 -10.12 -7.98 0.94
C VAL A 379 -8.79 -7.78 1.67
N GLY A 380 -8.47 -6.55 2.07
CA GLY A 380 -7.26 -6.27 2.86
C GLY A 380 -7.22 -7.05 4.18
N ASP A 381 -8.36 -7.12 4.87
CA ASP A 381 -8.51 -7.90 6.10
C ASP A 381 -8.33 -9.40 5.87
N ALA A 382 -8.80 -9.92 4.73
CA ALA A 382 -8.60 -11.31 4.35
C ALA A 382 -7.13 -11.66 4.09
N TYR A 383 -6.38 -10.79 3.42
CA TYR A 383 -4.92 -10.94 3.26
C TYR A 383 -4.22 -10.95 4.62
N LEU A 384 -4.56 -10.01 5.50
CA LEU A 384 -3.97 -9.90 6.83
C LEU A 384 -4.28 -11.11 7.72
N ALA A 385 -5.52 -11.60 7.72
CA ALA A 385 -5.92 -12.80 8.46
C ALA A 385 -5.22 -14.06 7.93
N SER A 386 -5.11 -14.18 6.61
CA SER A 386 -4.42 -15.30 5.96
C SER A 386 -2.92 -15.30 6.31
N PHE A 387 -2.27 -14.15 6.21
CA PHE A 387 -0.88 -13.97 6.62
C PHE A 387 -0.68 -14.30 8.10
N TYR A 388 -1.56 -13.83 8.99
CA TYR A 388 -1.49 -14.10 10.42
C TYR A 388 -1.42 -15.59 10.72
N ILE A 389 -2.31 -16.39 10.11
CA ILE A 389 -2.36 -17.84 10.32
C ILE A 389 -1.03 -18.48 9.91
N ILE A 390 -0.54 -18.18 8.71
CA ILE A 390 0.69 -18.78 8.20
C ILE A 390 1.92 -18.33 8.99
N GLU A 391 2.01 -17.05 9.33
CA GLU A 391 3.11 -16.48 10.12
C GLU A 391 3.16 -17.13 11.51
N ASN A 392 2.03 -17.22 12.20
CA ASN A 392 1.97 -17.77 13.55
C ASN A 392 2.26 -19.28 13.58
N LEU A 393 1.75 -20.04 12.61
CA LEU A 393 2.07 -21.47 12.48
C LEU A 393 3.55 -21.65 12.16
N SER A 394 4.09 -20.90 11.21
CA SER A 394 5.50 -21.00 10.85
C SER A 394 6.40 -20.63 12.04
N ALA A 395 6.10 -19.55 12.76
CA ALA A 395 6.84 -19.16 13.96
C ALA A 395 6.79 -20.24 15.05
N THR A 396 5.65 -20.92 15.21
CA THR A 396 5.46 -21.98 16.21
C THR A 396 6.18 -23.28 15.84
N TYR A 397 6.21 -23.65 14.56
CA TYR A 397 6.63 -24.98 14.09
C TYR A 397 7.99 -25.00 13.36
N ASN A 398 8.89 -24.07 13.69
CA ASN A 398 10.29 -24.02 13.19
C ASN A 398 10.48 -23.39 11.79
N GLY A 399 9.70 -22.36 11.46
CA GLY A 399 9.90 -21.44 10.35
C GLY A 399 10.00 -22.13 8.99
N GLU A 400 11.13 -21.96 8.30
CA GLU A 400 11.37 -22.56 6.98
C GLU A 400 11.26 -24.09 6.99
N ALA A 401 11.63 -24.76 8.09
CA ALA A 401 11.51 -26.21 8.19
C ALA A 401 10.04 -26.66 8.18
N PHE A 402 9.15 -25.90 8.82
CA PHE A 402 7.70 -26.13 8.75
C PHE A 402 7.19 -26.02 7.32
N ILE A 403 7.59 -24.96 6.60
CA ILE A 403 7.15 -24.74 5.22
C ILE A 403 7.62 -25.88 4.31
N LYS A 404 8.85 -26.38 4.46
CA LYS A 404 9.33 -27.55 3.71
C LYS A 404 8.50 -28.80 3.97
N SER A 405 8.20 -29.08 5.25
CA SER A 405 7.32 -30.18 5.64
C SER A 405 5.90 -30.00 5.11
N LEU A 406 5.40 -28.77 5.07
CA LEU A 406 4.09 -28.43 4.51
C LEU A 406 4.01 -28.73 3.02
N PHE A 407 5.00 -28.31 2.24
CA PHE A 407 5.02 -28.65 0.81
C PHE A 407 5.18 -30.15 0.58
N GLN A 408 5.93 -30.87 1.41
CA GLN A 408 5.98 -32.33 1.37
C GLN A 408 4.58 -32.93 1.63
N ALA A 409 3.90 -32.48 2.69
CA ALA A 409 2.55 -32.93 3.02
C ALA A 409 1.54 -32.64 1.89
N ILE A 410 1.61 -31.46 1.25
CA ILE A 410 0.76 -31.11 0.10
C ILE A 410 0.97 -32.11 -1.05
N ARG A 411 2.22 -32.40 -1.41
CA ARG A 411 2.55 -33.33 -2.49
C ARG A 411 2.07 -34.76 -2.18
N ASP A 412 2.27 -35.22 -0.95
CA ASP A 412 1.85 -36.56 -0.51
C ASP A 412 0.32 -36.69 -0.42
N TYR A 413 -0.38 -35.59 -0.11
CA TYR A 413 -1.83 -35.52 -0.12
C TYR A 413 -2.42 -35.55 -1.54
N GLY A 414 -1.64 -35.12 -2.53
CA GLY A 414 -1.95 -35.21 -3.97
C GLY A 414 -2.79 -34.05 -4.51
N LYS A 415 -3.94 -33.73 -3.90
CA LYS A 415 -4.76 -32.56 -4.28
C LYS A 415 -5.40 -31.90 -3.06
N VAL A 416 -5.09 -30.62 -2.86
CA VAL A 416 -5.67 -29.78 -1.80
C VAL A 416 -6.72 -28.88 -2.43
N LYS A 417 -7.99 -29.05 -2.06
CA LYS A 417 -9.13 -28.37 -2.72
C LYS A 417 -10.03 -27.62 -1.76
N THR A 418 -9.99 -27.97 -0.48
CA THR A 418 -10.91 -27.44 0.53
C THR A 418 -10.15 -26.88 1.72
N THR A 419 -10.81 -26.07 2.54
CA THR A 419 -10.24 -25.63 3.81
C THR A 419 -9.94 -26.82 4.74
N ASN A 420 -10.72 -27.91 4.67
CA ASN A 420 -10.43 -29.13 5.44
C ASN A 420 -9.13 -29.82 4.97
N ASP A 421 -8.89 -29.89 3.66
CA ASP A 421 -7.62 -30.42 3.12
C ASP A 421 -6.44 -29.58 3.59
N ILE A 422 -6.60 -28.25 3.60
CA ILE A 422 -5.56 -27.30 4.07
C ILE A 422 -5.22 -27.55 5.54
N VAL A 423 -6.23 -27.63 6.41
CA VAL A 423 -6.00 -27.92 7.83
C VAL A 423 -5.36 -29.29 8.04
N ALA A 424 -5.72 -30.28 7.21
CA ALA A 424 -5.10 -31.61 7.25
C ALA A 424 -3.60 -31.55 6.89
N VAL A 425 -3.22 -30.91 5.78
CA VAL A 425 -1.80 -30.82 5.39
C VAL A 425 -0.97 -29.96 6.34
N LEU A 426 -1.55 -28.90 6.92
CA LEU A 426 -0.92 -28.13 7.99
C LEU A 426 -0.71 -28.99 9.26
N SER A 427 -1.69 -29.84 9.59
CA SER A 427 -1.60 -30.75 10.75
C SER A 427 -0.52 -31.82 10.54
N ILE A 428 -0.43 -32.38 9.34
CA ILE A 428 0.63 -33.33 8.95
C ILE A 428 2.01 -32.65 9.10
N ALA A 429 2.17 -31.44 8.56
CA ALA A 429 3.42 -30.70 8.62
C ALA A 429 3.83 -30.34 10.07
N ALA A 430 2.85 -30.03 10.92
CA ALA A 430 3.05 -29.73 12.33
C ALA A 430 3.26 -30.97 13.20
N GLY A 431 2.98 -32.17 12.68
CA GLY A 431 2.93 -33.41 13.46
C GLY A 431 1.86 -33.40 14.56
N LYS A 432 0.82 -32.56 14.43
CA LYS A 432 -0.20 -32.33 15.46
C LYS A 432 -1.53 -31.94 14.82
N ASN A 433 -2.64 -32.42 15.38
CA ASN A 433 -3.99 -31.98 14.97
C ASN A 433 -4.21 -30.49 15.27
N LEU A 434 -4.35 -29.68 14.21
CA LEU A 434 -4.60 -28.24 14.29
C LEU A 434 -6.09 -27.86 14.25
N ALA A 435 -7.00 -28.81 14.03
CA ALA A 435 -8.43 -28.52 13.94
C ALA A 435 -9.00 -27.75 15.15
N PRO A 436 -8.62 -28.04 16.42
CA PRO A 436 -9.06 -27.24 17.56
C PRO A 436 -8.59 -25.78 17.50
N LEU A 437 -7.39 -25.53 16.98
CA LEU A 437 -6.85 -24.18 16.82
C LEU A 437 -7.65 -23.40 15.76
N PHE A 438 -7.91 -24.00 14.61
CA PHE A 438 -8.74 -23.38 13.58
C PHE A 438 -10.16 -23.09 14.07
N ARG A 439 -10.78 -24.02 14.81
CA ARG A 439 -12.08 -23.78 15.47
C ARG A 439 -12.02 -22.61 16.46
N SER A 440 -10.92 -22.45 17.20
CA SER A 440 -10.73 -21.30 18.08
C SER A 440 -10.57 -19.97 17.34
N TRP A 441 -10.09 -20.00 16.08
CA TRP A 441 -10.12 -18.86 15.17
C TRP A 441 -11.47 -18.66 14.47
N GLY A 442 -12.52 -19.35 14.92
CA GLY A 442 -13.88 -19.19 14.40
C GLY A 442 -14.20 -20.05 13.17
N PHE A 443 -13.25 -20.86 12.67
CA PHE A 443 -13.52 -21.71 11.51
C PHE A 443 -14.57 -22.77 11.84
N LYS A 444 -15.56 -22.92 10.97
CA LYS A 444 -16.64 -23.92 11.09
C LYS A 444 -16.33 -25.18 10.29
N ASP A 445 -16.92 -26.29 10.72
CA ASP A 445 -16.90 -27.60 10.03
C ASP A 445 -15.49 -28.15 9.73
N ILE A 446 -14.53 -27.82 10.60
CA ILE A 446 -13.16 -28.33 10.53
C ILE A 446 -13.08 -29.70 11.20
N LYS A 447 -12.71 -30.71 10.41
CA LYS A 447 -12.56 -32.09 10.82
C LYS A 447 -11.23 -32.29 11.54
N ASP A 448 -11.24 -33.13 12.58
CA ASP A 448 -10.02 -33.53 13.26
C ASP A 448 -9.14 -34.36 12.33
N TRP A 449 -7.86 -34.02 12.29
CA TRP A 449 -6.85 -34.84 11.64
C TRP A 449 -6.41 -35.96 12.59
N ASN A 450 -6.51 -37.20 12.11
CA ASN A 450 -5.96 -38.36 12.77
C ASN A 450 -4.73 -38.85 12.01
N PRO A 451 -3.55 -39.00 12.65
CA PRO A 451 -2.39 -39.56 11.98
C PRO A 451 -2.72 -40.98 11.48
N PRO A 452 -2.22 -41.40 10.30
CA PRO A 452 -2.25 -42.79 9.91
C PRO A 452 -1.65 -43.64 11.02
N ALA A 453 -2.25 -44.77 11.34
CA ALA A 453 -1.80 -45.63 12.43
C ALA A 453 -0.35 -46.06 12.21
N THR A 454 0.58 -45.35 12.84
CA THR A 454 1.96 -45.79 12.98
C THR A 454 1.94 -47.04 13.86
N SER A 455 2.55 -48.13 13.40
CA SER A 455 2.79 -49.33 14.19
C SER A 455 3.35 -48.92 15.55
N LYS A 456 2.53 -49.06 16.59
CA LYS A 456 2.85 -48.69 17.96
C LYS A 456 4.04 -49.49 18.46
N ASP A 457 5.12 -48.82 18.82
CA ASP A 457 5.90 -49.22 19.98
C ASP A 457 5.41 -48.42 21.18
N THR A 458 4.61 -49.09 22.01
CA THR A 458 4.09 -48.58 23.27
C THR A 458 5.13 -48.73 24.36
N THR A 459 5.59 -47.62 24.92
CA THR A 459 6.01 -47.56 26.33
C THR A 459 5.36 -46.35 26.98
N SER A 460 4.38 -46.62 27.83
CA SER A 460 3.70 -45.69 28.71
C SER A 460 4.56 -45.38 29.94
N ALA A 461 4.47 -44.15 30.43
CA ALA A 461 4.86 -43.79 31.79
C ALA A 461 3.84 -42.79 32.40
N PRO A 462 3.66 -42.78 33.73
CA PRO A 462 2.38 -42.45 34.36
C PRO A 462 2.23 -40.99 34.81
N SER A 463 0.97 -40.63 35.04
CA SER A 463 0.47 -39.36 35.57
C SER A 463 0.85 -39.10 37.03
N SER A 464 1.08 -37.84 37.37
CA SER A 464 0.89 -37.33 38.73
C SER A 464 0.31 -35.91 38.70
N SER A 465 -0.82 -35.75 39.38
CA SER A 465 -1.45 -34.47 39.71
C SER A 465 -0.76 -33.80 40.90
N THR A 466 -0.80 -32.46 40.99
CA THR A 466 -1.22 -31.70 42.20
C THR A 466 -1.08 -30.17 42.05
N THR A 467 -2.13 -29.50 42.53
CA THR A 467 -2.21 -28.16 43.16
C THR A 467 -1.66 -26.92 42.44
N PHE A 468 -2.57 -26.12 41.83
CA PHE A 468 -2.27 -24.74 41.40
C PHE A 468 -3.52 -23.83 41.42
N GLU A 469 -4.21 -23.71 42.57
CA GLU A 469 -5.48 -22.96 42.66
C GLU A 469 -5.49 -21.72 43.57
N THR A 470 -4.34 -21.13 43.91
CA THR A 470 -4.36 -19.89 44.73
C THR A 470 -3.50 -18.75 44.19
N VAL A 471 -2.84 -18.93 43.04
CA VAL A 471 -2.04 -17.88 42.38
C VAL A 471 -2.79 -17.23 41.20
N VAL A 472 -3.88 -17.84 40.72
CA VAL A 472 -4.57 -17.42 39.48
C VAL A 472 -5.52 -16.22 39.69
N LEU A 473 -6.03 -15.98 40.90
CA LEU A 473 -7.01 -14.91 41.14
C LEU A 473 -6.36 -13.51 41.28
N GLY A 474 -5.12 -13.43 41.77
CA GLY A 474 -4.38 -12.17 41.95
C GLY A 474 -3.83 -11.59 40.64
N ILE A 475 -3.53 -12.44 39.67
CA ILE A 475 -3.01 -12.04 38.35
C ILE A 475 -4.15 -11.53 37.44
N GLY A 476 -5.36 -12.06 37.58
CA GLY A 476 -6.52 -11.65 36.77
C GLY A 476 -6.95 -10.20 36.97
N ILE A 477 -6.86 -9.67 38.20
CA ILE A 477 -7.25 -8.28 38.51
C ILE A 477 -6.21 -7.27 38.00
N ALA A 478 -4.91 -7.62 38.07
CA ALA A 478 -3.83 -6.79 37.53
C ALA A 478 -3.88 -6.72 35.99
N ILE A 479 -4.22 -7.83 35.32
CA ILE A 479 -4.41 -7.86 33.86
C ILE A 479 -5.65 -7.04 33.46
N GLY A 480 -6.75 -7.08 34.23
CA GLY A 480 -7.94 -6.29 33.96
C GLY A 480 -7.70 -4.77 33.96
N VAL A 481 -6.93 -4.26 34.92
CA VAL A 481 -6.62 -2.82 35.03
C VAL A 481 -5.63 -2.37 33.94
N ILE A 482 -4.63 -3.21 33.60
CA ILE A 482 -3.69 -2.93 32.49
C ILE A 482 -4.41 -2.95 31.14
N THR A 483 -5.37 -3.86 30.95
CA THR A 483 -6.18 -3.95 29.72
C THR A 483 -7.09 -2.72 29.56
N TYR A 484 -7.66 -2.19 30.66
CA TYR A 484 -8.49 -0.99 30.64
C TYR A 484 -7.72 0.28 30.19
N PHE A 485 -6.49 0.49 30.72
CA PHE A 485 -5.67 1.65 30.34
C PHE A 485 -5.00 1.50 28.96
N LEU A 486 -4.72 0.28 28.50
CA LEU A 486 -4.26 0.03 27.13
C LEU A 486 -5.39 0.27 26.11
N ASN A 487 -6.64 0.01 26.48
CA ASN A 487 -7.79 0.17 25.57
C ASN A 487 -8.06 1.64 25.20
N GLU A 488 -7.91 2.59 26.13
CA GLU A 488 -8.03 4.03 25.80
C GLU A 488 -6.92 4.52 24.85
N LYS A 489 -5.69 4.02 25.02
CA LYS A 489 -4.56 4.38 24.15
C LYS A 489 -4.71 3.76 22.76
N VAL A 490 -5.24 2.54 22.69
CA VAL A 490 -5.56 1.84 21.43
C VAL A 490 -6.72 2.52 20.70
N GLN A 491 -7.78 2.98 21.37
CA GLN A 491 -8.85 3.74 20.72
C GLN A 491 -8.33 5.05 20.12
N LYS A 492 -7.42 5.74 20.81
CA LYS A 492 -6.79 6.96 20.29
C LYS A 492 -5.86 6.69 19.09
N GLU A 493 -5.19 5.55 19.06
CA GLU A 493 -4.40 5.10 17.90
C GLU A 493 -5.29 4.58 16.76
N ILE A 494 -6.47 4.00 17.05
CA ILE A 494 -7.49 3.61 16.07
C ILE A 494 -8.11 4.86 15.43
N ASP A 495 -8.35 5.94 16.16
CA ASP A 495 -8.82 7.21 15.56
C ASP A 495 -7.73 7.88 14.70
N ILE A 496 -6.46 7.69 15.07
CA ILE A 496 -5.30 8.10 14.25
C ILE A 496 -5.14 7.19 13.02
N ALA A 497 -5.46 5.89 13.13
CA ALA A 497 -5.43 4.94 12.03
C ALA A 497 -6.62 5.12 11.08
N ARG A 498 -7.81 5.44 11.60
CA ARG A 498 -9.00 5.82 10.82
C ARG A 498 -8.80 7.12 10.07
N SER A 499 -8.09 8.09 10.65
CA SER A 499 -7.72 9.33 9.93
C SER A 499 -6.54 9.15 8.96
N LYS A 500 -5.83 8.01 9.01
CA LYS A 500 -4.71 7.66 8.13
C LYS A 500 -5.00 6.55 7.12
N SER A 501 -6.14 5.85 7.21
CA SER A 501 -6.51 4.86 6.21
C SER A 501 -6.96 5.62 4.96
N VAL A 502 -6.12 5.53 3.93
CA VAL A 502 -6.29 6.19 2.63
C VAL A 502 -7.44 5.54 1.80
N PHE A 503 -8.25 4.67 2.40
CA PHE A 503 -9.20 3.81 1.69
C PHE A 503 -10.66 4.28 1.72
N GLU A 504 -10.98 5.37 2.42
CA GLU A 504 -12.37 5.65 2.77
C GLU A 504 -13.18 6.50 1.76
N LYS A 505 -12.82 6.59 0.46
CA LYS A 505 -13.67 7.42 -0.44
C LYS A 505 -13.78 7.18 -1.94
N ILE A 506 -13.21 6.14 -2.55
CA ILE A 506 -13.35 5.96 -4.01
C ILE A 506 -13.53 4.50 -4.37
N GLU A 507 -14.74 3.97 -4.21
CA GLU A 507 -15.11 2.72 -4.86
C GLU A 507 -16.63 2.59 -4.98
N LYS A 508 -17.23 3.39 -5.87
CA LYS A 508 -18.65 3.25 -6.24
C LYS A 508 -18.89 2.92 -7.71
N ASN A 509 -17.89 2.48 -8.48
CA ASN A 509 -18.07 2.13 -9.90
C ASN A 509 -17.06 1.07 -10.39
N ALA A 510 -17.12 -0.14 -9.84
CA ALA A 510 -16.47 -1.31 -10.44
C ALA A 510 -17.32 -2.57 -10.20
N GLU A 511 -18.52 -2.60 -10.80
CA GLU A 511 -19.29 -3.84 -10.92
C GLU A 511 -18.87 -4.60 -12.19
N ASN A 512 -18.70 -5.92 -12.02
CA ASN A 512 -18.41 -6.98 -13.00
C ASN A 512 -16.97 -7.08 -13.53
N HIS A 513 -16.16 -7.95 -12.91
CA HIS A 513 -15.46 -9.10 -13.55
C HIS A 513 -14.52 -9.81 -12.52
N SER A 514 -14.97 -10.92 -11.91
CA SER A 514 -14.14 -11.78 -11.05
C SER A 514 -13.31 -12.76 -11.89
N ILE A 515 -12.21 -12.28 -12.48
CA ILE A 515 -11.28 -13.13 -13.26
C ILE A 515 -9.85 -13.09 -12.69
N PHE A 516 -9.59 -12.26 -11.68
CA PHE A 516 -8.27 -12.08 -11.06
C PHE A 516 -8.20 -12.80 -9.71
N TRP A 517 -7.12 -13.54 -9.48
CA TRP A 517 -6.98 -14.44 -8.32
C TRP A 517 -6.27 -13.83 -7.11
N THR A 518 -5.62 -12.68 -7.26
CA THR A 518 -5.03 -11.88 -6.19
C THR A 518 -5.85 -10.62 -5.96
#